data_AF-A0A8T7JP40-F1
#
_entry.id   AF-A0A8T7JP40-F1
#
_cell.length_a   1.000
_cell.length_b   1.000
_cell.length_c   1.000
_cell.angle_alpha   90.00
_cell.angle_beta   90.00
_cell.angle_gamma   90.00
#
_symmetry.space_group_name_H-M   'P 1'
#
loop_
_entity.id
_entity.type
_entity.pdbx_description
1 polymer ?
#
loop_
_entity_poly.entity_id
_entity_poly.type
_entity_poly.pdbx_seq_one_letter_code
_entity_poly.pdbx_strand_id
1 'polypeptide(L)'
;MELEEKRKKMVYGLLFVIIGQVGFITLIVLFALVWGGVWLDNYFGTKPVITFVLSLAGIPLSVFLMFFASRRALARFTEQYEAEKKKNSA
;
A
#
# COMPACT_ATOMS: atom_id res chain seq x y z
N MET A 1 31.58 9.08 18.42
CA MET A 1 31.62 9.22 16.94
C MET A 1 31.06 8.00 16.20
N GLU A 2 31.46 6.76 16.50
CA GLU A 2 30.96 5.55 15.79
C GLU A 2 29.44 5.33 15.84
N LEU A 3 28.78 5.65 16.95
CA LEU A 3 27.31 5.51 17.09
C LEU A 3 26.55 6.44 16.13
N GLU A 4 27.06 7.64 15.88
CA GLU A 4 26.44 8.57 14.95
C GLU A 4 26.57 8.12 13.50
N GLU A 5 27.70 7.52 13.14
CA GLU A 5 27.93 6.96 11.82
C GLU A 5 27.05 5.74 11.56
N LYS A 6 26.90 4.85 12.56
CA LYS A 6 25.96 3.71 12.52
C LYS A 6 24.50 4.19 12.38
N ARG A 7 24.10 5.21 13.13
CA ARG A 7 22.75 5.81 13.03
C ARG A 7 22.50 6.40 11.65
N LYS A 8 23.46 7.16 11.10
CA LYS A 8 23.38 7.71 9.75
C LYS A 8 23.26 6.59 8.70
N LYS A 9 24.11 5.56 8.73
CA LYS A 9 24.04 4.41 7.81
C LYS A 9 22.68 3.71 7.87
N MET A 10 22.11 3.56 9.06
CA MET A 10 20.78 2.98 9.25
C MET A 10 19.68 3.86 8.65
N VAL A 11 19.73 5.18 8.87
CA VAL A 11 18.77 6.13 8.30
C VAL A 11 18.88 6.21 6.77
N TYR A 12 20.08 6.27 6.21
CA TYR A 12 20.30 6.25 4.76
C TYR A 12 19.82 4.93 4.14
N GLY A 13 20.06 3.80 4.81
CA GLY A 13 19.52 2.50 4.38
C GLY A 13 17.99 2.49 4.39
N LEU A 14 17.36 3.04 5.43
CA LEU A 14 15.91 3.15 5.52
C LEU A 14 15.34 4.04 4.41
N LEU A 15 15.96 5.20 4.16
CA LEU A 15 15.58 6.11 3.08
C LEU A 15 15.66 5.43 1.71
N PHE A 16 16.73 4.69 1.45
CA PHE A 16 16.91 3.95 0.21
C PHE A 16 15.81 2.89 0.01
N VAL A 17 15.49 2.13 1.06
CA VAL A 17 14.41 1.13 1.04
C VAL A 17 13.05 1.79 0.78
N ILE A 18 12.75 2.90 1.46
CA ILE A 18 11.48 3.63 1.29
C ILE A 18 11.36 4.17 -0.14
N ILE A 19 12.40 4.84 -0.65
CA ILE A 19 12.41 5.40 -2.01
C ILE A 19 12.24 4.28 -3.05
N GLY A 20 12.98 3.16 -2.89
CA GLY A 20 12.89 2.01 -3.77
C GLY A 20 11.50 1.37 -3.75
N GLN A 21 10.92 1.17 -2.57
CA GLN A 21 9.60 0.56 -2.41
C GLN A 21 8.49 1.45 -2.98
N VAL A 22 8.48 2.74 -2.63
CA VAL A 22 7.46 3.68 -3.11
C VAL A 22 7.58 3.88 -4.61
N GLY A 23 8.79 4.03 -5.14
CA GLY A 23 9.02 4.17 -6.57
C GLY A 23 8.55 2.95 -7.36
N PHE A 24 8.91 1.74 -6.90
CA PHE A 24 8.54 0.50 -7.57
C PHE A 24 7.03 0.21 -7.52
N ILE A 25 6.38 0.44 -6.36
CA ILE A 25 4.93 0.30 -6.22
C ILE A 25 4.21 1.30 -7.12
N THR A 26 4.67 2.55 -7.17
CA THR A 26 4.07 3.60 -8.02
C THR A 26 4.14 3.22 -9.50
N LEU A 27 5.28 2.69 -9.96
CA LEU A 27 5.46 2.17 -11.32
C LEU A 27 4.47 1.06 -11.65
N ILE A 28 4.32 0.07 -10.77
CA ILE A 28 3.39 -1.04 -10.96
C ILE A 28 1.94 -0.54 -11.01
N VAL A 29 1.56 0.35 -10.10
CA VAL A 29 0.21 0.93 -10.05
C VAL A 29 -0.08 1.70 -11.33
N LEU A 30 0.87 2.50 -11.82
CA LEU A 30 0.70 3.26 -13.05
C LEU A 30 0.54 2.35 -14.28
N PHE A 31 1.33 1.27 -14.36
CA PHE A 31 1.16 0.24 -15.38
C PHE A 31 -0.20 -0.44 -15.30
N ALA A 32 -0.64 -0.85 -14.10
CA ALA A 32 -1.93 -1.47 -13.90
C ALA A 32 -3.10 -0.55 -14.25
N LEU A 33 -2.98 0.76 -13.96
CA LEU A 33 -4.00 1.75 -14.30
C LEU A 33 -4.11 1.95 -15.81
N VAL A 34 -2.98 2.10 -16.50
CA VAL A 34 -2.95 2.35 -17.95
C VAL A 34 -3.35 1.10 -18.72
N TRP A 35 -2.73 -0.04 -18.44
CA TRP A 35 -3.05 -1.29 -19.14
C TRP A 35 -4.42 -1.84 -18.76
N GLY A 36 -4.78 -1.77 -17.47
CA GLY A 36 -6.10 -2.20 -17.01
C GLY A 36 -7.22 -1.31 -17.54
N GLY A 37 -7.02 0.01 -17.55
CA GLY A 37 -7.98 0.98 -18.10
C GLY A 37 -8.21 0.80 -19.60
N VAL A 38 -7.13 0.69 -20.38
CA VAL A 38 -7.20 0.53 -21.84
C VAL A 38 -7.74 -0.84 -22.25
N TRP A 39 -7.36 -1.91 -21.56
CA TRP A 39 -7.88 -3.26 -21.85
C TRP A 39 -9.38 -3.34 -21.59
N LEU A 40 -9.86 -2.72 -20.52
CA LEU A 40 -11.27 -2.72 -20.18
C LEU A 40 -12.09 -1.81 -21.13
N ASP A 41 -11.57 -0.65 -21.52
CA ASP A 41 -12.17 0.21 -22.56
C ASP A 41 -12.28 -0.50 -23.93
N ASN A 42 -11.28 -1.30 -24.31
CA ASN A 42 -11.29 -2.05 -25.56
C ASN A 42 -12.27 -3.24 -25.56
N TYR A 43 -12.58 -3.82 -24.39
CA TYR A 43 -13.54 -4.91 -24.26
C TYR A 43 -15.00 -4.45 -24.41
N PHE A 44 -15.32 -3.21 -24.02
CA PHE A 44 -16.68 -2.66 -24.06
C PHE A 44 -16.99 -1.78 -25.28
N GLY A 45 -16.02 -1.56 -26.18
CA GLY A 45 -16.26 -0.91 -27.48
C GLY A 45 -16.74 0.55 -27.43
N THR A 46 -16.65 1.20 -26.28
CA THR A 46 -16.96 2.63 -26.09
C THR A 46 -15.64 3.39 -25.88
N LYS A 47 -15.52 4.57 -26.48
CA LYS A 47 -14.43 5.55 -26.24
C LYS A 47 -14.17 5.72 -24.71
N PRO A 48 -13.05 6.30 -24.22
CA PRO A 48 -12.42 5.93 -22.94
C PRO A 48 -13.23 6.34 -21.69
N VAL A 49 -14.37 5.67 -21.49
CA VAL A 49 -15.37 5.95 -20.46
C VAL A 49 -15.08 5.09 -19.24
N ILE A 50 -14.53 3.90 -19.42
CA ILE A 50 -14.21 3.01 -18.32
C ILE A 50 -13.02 3.55 -17.54
N THR A 51 -11.99 4.09 -18.20
CA THR A 51 -10.89 4.79 -17.51
C THR A 51 -11.41 5.93 -16.61
N PHE A 52 -12.48 6.62 -17.04
CA PHE A 52 -13.12 7.70 -16.29
C PHE A 52 -13.96 7.19 -15.11
N VAL A 53 -14.76 6.14 -15.31
CA VAL A 53 -15.58 5.49 -14.27
C VAL A 53 -14.70 4.79 -13.24
N LEU A 54 -13.61 4.14 -13.65
CA LEU A 54 -12.65 3.50 -12.74
C LEU A 54 -11.87 4.53 -11.92
N SER A 55 -11.54 5.70 -12.48
CA SER A 55 -11.01 6.84 -11.71
C SER A 55 -12.01 7.38 -10.70
N LEU A 56 -13.28 7.57 -11.10
CA LEU A 56 -14.35 8.01 -10.19
C LEU A 56 -14.66 6.97 -9.11
N ALA A 57 -14.61 5.69 -9.45
CA ALA A 57 -14.77 4.58 -8.51
C ALA A 57 -13.51 4.35 -7.65
N GLY A 58 -12.35 4.86 -8.06
CA GLY A 58 -11.10 4.77 -7.30
C GLY A 58 -11.17 5.46 -5.94
N ILE A 59 -11.92 6.56 -5.86
CA ILE A 59 -12.15 7.30 -4.61
C ILE A 59 -12.94 6.44 -3.59
N PRO A 60 -14.14 5.92 -3.89
CA PRO A 60 -14.87 5.05 -2.98
C PRO A 60 -14.14 3.71 -2.75
N LEU A 61 -13.45 3.18 -3.77
CA LEU A 61 -12.67 1.95 -3.65
C LEU A 61 -11.47 2.09 -2.69
N SER A 62 -10.76 3.22 -2.73
CA SER A 62 -9.66 3.53 -1.80
C SER A 62 -10.14 3.56 -0.35
N VAL A 63 -11.26 4.24 -0.09
CA VAL A 63 -11.88 4.28 1.25
C VAL A 63 -12.29 2.87 1.70
N PHE A 64 -12.86 2.08 0.80
CA PHE A 64 -13.27 0.70 1.09
C PHE A 64 -12.07 -0.20 1.44
N LEU A 65 -10.99 -0.14 0.66
CA LEU A 65 -9.75 -0.88 0.92
C LEU A 65 -9.09 -0.45 2.22
N MET A 66 -9.04 0.84 2.51
CA MET A 66 -8.48 1.37 3.75
C MET A 66 -9.29 0.90 4.97
N PHE A 67 -10.62 0.89 4.85
CA PHE A 67 -11.51 0.37 5.90
C PHE A 67 -11.31 -1.13 6.16
N PHE A 68 -11.19 -1.92 5.09
CA PHE A 68 -10.95 -3.36 5.20
C PHE A 68 -9.56 -3.68 5.75
N ALA A 69 -8.53 -3.00 5.27
CA ALA A 69 -7.15 -3.14 5.74
C ALA A 69 -7.00 -2.71 7.20
N SER A 70 -7.64 -1.61 7.61
CA SER A 70 -7.63 -1.13 8.99
C SER A 70 -8.25 -2.14 9.94
N ARG A 71 -9.42 -2.72 9.60
CA ARG A 71 -10.04 -3.80 10.41
C ARG A 71 -9.13 -5.01 10.55
N ARG A 72 -8.45 -5.39 9.46
CA ARG A 72 -7.54 -6.54 9.45
C ARG A 72 -6.26 -6.27 10.25
N ALA A 73 -5.75 -5.05 10.21
CA ALA A 73 -4.61 -4.62 11.02
C ALA A 73 -4.99 -4.57 12.51
N LEU A 74 -6.13 -3.98 12.86
CA LEU A 74 -6.65 -3.92 14.23
C LEU A 74 -6.85 -5.31 14.82
N ALA A 75 -7.41 -6.27 14.06
CA ALA A 75 -7.55 -7.65 14.50
C ALA A 75 -6.19 -8.28 14.87
N ARG A 76 -5.14 -8.02 14.09
CA ARG A 76 -3.78 -8.54 14.37
C ARG A 76 -3.12 -7.86 15.56
N PHE A 77 -3.36 -6.56 15.76
CA PHE A 77 -2.85 -5.85 16.93
C PHE A 77 -3.52 -6.31 18.23
N THR A 78 -4.83 -6.58 18.21
CA THR A 78 -5.52 -7.18 19.37
C THR A 78 -4.97 -8.56 19.69
N GLU A 79 -4.74 -9.40 18.66
CA GLU A 79 -4.20 -10.75 18.82
C GLU A 79 -2.75 -10.75 19.35
N GLN A 80 -1.91 -9.82 18.87
CA GLN A 80 -0.56 -9.62 19.40
C GLN A 80 -0.56 -9.08 20.84
N TYR A 81 -1.45 -8.16 21.17
CA TYR A 81 -1.59 -7.62 22.52
C TYR A 81 -2.03 -8.69 23.53
N GLU A 82 -2.99 -9.54 23.15
CA GLU A 82 -3.44 -10.68 23.96
C GLU A 82 -2.31 -11.71 24.16
N ALA A 83 -1.55 -12.02 23.11
CA ALA A 83 -0.42 -12.95 23.18
C ALA A 83 0.74 -12.41 24.03
N GLU A 84 1.03 -11.11 23.94
CA GLU A 84 2.07 -10.43 24.71
C GLU A 84 1.69 -10.29 26.19
N LYS A 85 0.43 -9.96 26.48
CA LYS A 85 -0.10 -9.95 27.85
C LYS A 85 -0.03 -11.32 28.50
N LYS A 86 -0.39 -12.39 27.78
CA LYS A 86 -0.33 -13.76 28.30
C LYS A 86 1.11 -14.23 28.60
N LYS A 87 2.08 -13.77 27.80
CA LYS A 87 3.51 -14.03 28.01
C LYS A 87 4.11 -13.26 29.19
N ASN A 88 3.61 -12.06 29.49
CA ASN A 88 4.09 -11.23 30.61
C ASN A 88 3.36 -11.51 31.95
N SER A 89 2.34 -12.40 31.93
CA SER A 89 1.55 -12.80 33.10
C SER A 89 1.87 -14.23 33.58
N ALA A 90 2.78 -14.93 32.90
CA ALA A 90 3.20 -16.30 33.17
C ALA A 90 4.70 -16.30 33.51
#